data_AF-A0A964K4F0-F1
#
_entry.id   AF-A0A964K4F0-F1
#
_cell.length_a   1.000
_cell.length_b   1.000
_cell.length_c   1.000
_cell.angle_alpha   90.00
_cell.angle_beta   90.00
_cell.angle_gamma   90.00
#
_symmetry.space_group_name_H-M   'P 1'
#
loop_
_entity.id
_entity.type
_entity.pdbx_description
1 polymer ?
#
loop_
_entity_poly.entity_id
_entity_poly.type
_entity_poly.pdbx_seq_one_letter_code
_entity_poly.pdbx_strand_id
1 'polypeptide(L)' 'MDQRVLELLMSRVCHDLISPVGAVVNGVELIEDGGADMTDDAMALIAKSARQASRRLQFFRMAYGAAGSGGDRSLADAR' A
#
# COMPACT_ATOMS: atom_id res chain seq x y z
N MET A 1 -4.72 -22.90 5.88
CA MET A 1 -3.70 -21.84 5.76
C MET A 1 -2.90 -21.85 7.04
N ASP A 2 -1.58 -22.00 6.95
CA ASP A 2 -0.68 -21.96 8.11
C ASP A 2 -0.69 -20.55 8.71
N GLN A 3 -0.85 -20.44 10.04
CA GLN A 3 -0.85 -19.16 10.75
C GLN A 3 0.44 -18.37 10.51
N ARG A 4 1.58 -19.07 10.39
CA ARG A 4 2.88 -18.44 10.11
C ARG A 4 2.91 -17.77 8.74
N VAL A 5 2.25 -18.35 7.74
CA VAL A 5 2.17 -17.78 6.39
C VAL A 5 1.36 -16.47 6.40
N LEU A 6 0.27 -16.43 7.17
CA LEU A 6 -0.52 -15.21 7.32
C LEU A 6 0.26 -14.10 8.04
N GLU A 7 0.99 -14.43 9.11
CA GLU A 7 1.84 -13.48 9.84
C GLU A 7 2.91 -12.86 8.93
N LEU A 8 3.63 -13.68 8.16
CA LEU A 8 4.66 -13.22 7.23
C LEU A 8 4.05 -12.38 6.09
N LEU A 9 2.89 -12.78 5.57
CA LEU A 9 2.18 -12.03 4.55
C LEU A 9 1.78 -10.63 5.06
N MET A 10 1.15 -10.56 6.24
CA MET A 10 0.74 -9.29 6.83
C MET A 10 1.92 -8.40 7.17
N SER A 11 3.01 -8.97 7.71
CA SER A 11 4.25 -8.24 7.94
C SER A 11 4.78 -7.61 6.65
N ARG A 12 4.78 -8.36 5.55
CA ARG A 12 5.22 -7.84 4.24
C ARG A 12 4.31 -6.75 3.69
N VAL A 13 2.98 -6.93 3.79
CA VAL A 13 2.01 -5.92 3.35
C VAL A 13 2.20 -4.61 4.13
N CYS A 14 2.31 -4.68 5.46
CA CYS A 14 2.56 -3.51 6.30
C CYS A 14 3.91 -2.85 5.96
N HIS A 15 4.97 -3.64 5.81
CA HIS A 15 6.29 -3.16 5.43
C HIS A 15 6.27 -2.38 4.11
N ASP A 16 5.55 -2.88 3.11
CA ASP A 16 5.55 -2.25 1.78
C ASP A 16 4.70 -0.97 1.72
N LEU A 17 3.78 -0.79 2.67
CA LEU A 17 2.92 0.40 2.79
C LEU A 17 3.49 1.45 3.73
N ILE A 18 4.32 1.08 4.71
CA ILE A 18 4.79 2.01 5.75
C ILE A 18 5.52 3.22 5.14
N SER A 19 6.40 2.99 4.16
CA SER A 19 7.19 4.04 3.53
C SER A 19 6.36 5.05 2.74
N PRO A 20 5.51 4.66 1.77
CA PRO A 20 4.70 5.64 1.04
C PRO A 20 3.63 6.30 1.92
N VAL A 21 3.14 5.64 2.97
CA VAL A 21 2.20 6.27 3.91
C VAL A 21 2.91 7.30 4.79
N GLY A 22 4.08 6.96 5.34
CA GLY A 22 4.90 7.91 6.10
C GLY A 22 5.30 9.13 5.27
N ALA A 23 5.65 8.95 4.00
CA ALA A 23 5.97 10.06 3.10
C ALA A 23 4.77 11.00 2.84
N VAL A 24 3.53 10.50 2.90
CA VAL A 24 2.34 11.37 2.83
C VAL A 24 2.22 12.21 4.11
N VAL A 25 2.39 11.59 5.28
CA VAL A 25 2.34 12.30 6.58
C VAL A 25 3.41 13.38 6.64
N ASN A 26 4.66 13.03 6.34
CA ASN A 26 5.76 13.99 6.31
C ASN A 26 5.51 15.14 5.31
N GLY A 27 4.87 14.85 4.18
CA GLY A 27 4.49 15.88 3.21
C GLY A 27 3.43 16.84 3.76
N VAL A 28 2.48 16.36 4.56
CA VAL A 28 1.49 17.20 5.23
C VAL A 28 2.17 18.09 6.29
N GLU A 29 3.04 17.51 7.12
CA GLU A 29 3.83 18.26 8.11
C GLU A 29 4.68 19.36 7.42
N LEU A 30 5.28 19.06 6.27
CA LEU A 30 6.02 20.04 5.47
C LEU A 30 5.15 21.19 4.93
N ILE A 31 3.85 20.99 4.71
CA ILE A 31 2.93 22.08 4.31
C ILE A 31 2.54 22.93 5.51
N GLU A 32 2.39 22.30 6.68
CA GLU A 32 2.04 22.97 7.92
C GLU A 32 3.20 23.82 8.45
N ASP A 33 4.43 23.31 8.37
CA ASP A 33 5.65 23.94 8.89
C ASP A 33 6.43 24.73 7.82
N GLY A 34 6.30 24.34 6.54
CA GLY A 34 7.01 24.94 5.42
C GLY A 34 6.24 26.10 4.82
N GLY A 35 6.88 27.26 4.73
CA GLY A 35 6.33 28.42 4.03
C GLY A 35 6.00 28.14 2.56
N ALA A 36 5.40 29.12 1.88
CA ALA A 36 4.85 28.97 0.52
C ALA A 36 5.82 28.34 -0.50
N ASP A 37 7.13 28.50 -0.33
CA ASP A 37 8.15 27.97 -1.22
C ASP A 37 8.27 26.44 -1.20
N MET A 38 7.82 25.77 -0.13
CA MET A 38 7.91 24.31 0.03
C MET A 38 6.60 23.57 -0.26
N THR A 39 5.50 24.31 -0.42
CA THR A 39 4.16 23.74 -0.58
C THR A 39 4.05 22.90 -1.86
N ASP A 40 4.61 23.37 -2.98
CA ASP A 40 4.54 22.66 -4.26
C ASP A 40 5.31 21.33 -4.23
N ASP A 41 6.52 21.33 -3.66
CA ASP A 41 7.33 20.12 -3.51
C ASP A 41 6.70 19.11 -2.53
N ALA A 42 6.13 19.60 -1.43
CA ALA A 42 5.42 18.78 -0.47
C ALA A 42 4.16 18.16 -1.09
N MET A 43 3.39 18.93 -1.86
CA MET A 43 2.24 18.43 -2.62
C MET A 43 2.65 17.39 -3.67
N ALA A 44 3.77 17.58 -4.36
CA ALA A 44 4.31 16.60 -5.29
C ALA A 44 4.73 15.29 -4.59
N LEU A 45 5.35 15.39 -3.41
CA LEU A 45 5.72 14.26 -2.56
C LEU A 45 4.48 13.47 -2.10
N ILE A 46 3.46 14.16 -1.57
CA ILE A 46 2.19 13.56 -1.16
C ILE A 46 1.57 12.82 -2.34
N ALA A 47 1.40 13.48 -3.49
CA ALA A 47 0.73 12.91 -4.64
C ALA A 47 1.45 11.67 -5.18
N LYS A 48 2.79 11.71 -5.24
CA LYS A 48 3.61 10.56 -5.66
C LYS A 48 3.46 9.39 -4.68
N SER A 49 3.55 9.67 -3.38
CA SER A 49 3.53 8.66 -2.33
C SER A 49 2.14 8.00 -2.18
N ALA A 50 1.08 8.81 -2.24
CA ALA A 50 -0.30 8.32 -2.26
C ALA A 50 -0.57 7.40 -3.47
N ARG A 51 -0.12 7.78 -4.67
CA ARG A 51 -0.21 6.90 -5.87
C ARG A 51 0.55 5.59 -5.67
N GLN A 52 1.71 5.63 -5.03
CA GLN A 52 2.52 4.43 -4.77
C GLN A 52 1.83 3.50 -3.76
N ALA A 53 1.27 4.04 -2.68
CA ALA A 53 0.47 3.28 -1.72
C ALA A 53 -0.77 2.66 -2.40
N SER A 54 -1.51 3.45 -3.20
CA SER A 54 -2.69 2.98 -3.92
C SER A 54 -2.38 1.83 -4.88
N ARG A 55 -1.30 1.92 -5.66
CA ARG A 55 -0.85 0.83 -6.56
C ARG A 55 -0.53 -0.45 -5.80
N ARG A 56 0.15 -0.35 -4.65
CA ARG A 56 0.44 -1.51 -3.80
C ARG A 56 -0.83 -2.14 -3.24
N LEU A 57 -1.77 -1.32 -2.73
CA LEU A 57 -3.05 -1.80 -2.23
C LEU A 57 -3.87 -2.51 -3.31
N GLN A 58 -3.91 -1.95 -4.53
CA GLN A 58 -4.58 -2.59 -5.67
C GLN A 58 -3.91 -3.93 -6.02
N PHE A 59 -2.59 -3.98 -6.05
CA PHE A 59 -1.84 -5.22 -6.26
C PHE A 59 -2.16 -6.26 -5.18
N PHE A 60 -2.08 -5.90 -3.90
CA PHE A 60 -2.39 -6.82 -2.80
C PHE A 60 -3.83 -7.31 -2.83
N ARG A 61 -4.79 -6.44 -3.20
CA ARG A 61 -6.18 -6.84 -3.39
C ARG A 61 -6.33 -7.89 -4.51
N MET A 62 -5.63 -7.73 -5.62
CA MET A 62 -5.68 -8.70 -6.72
C MET A 62 -4.94 -10.00 -6.39
N ALA A 63 -3.76 -9.90 -5.75
CA ALA A 63 -2.90 -11.04 -5.44
C ALA A 63 -3.40 -11.86 -4.24
N TYR A 64 -3.96 -11.21 -3.23
CA TYR A 64 -4.31 -11.83 -1.94
C TYR A 64 -5.81 -11.69 -1.59
N GLY A 65 -6.56 -10.80 -2.24
CA GLY A 65 -7.98 -10.55 -1.92
C GLY A 65 -8.94 -11.65 -2.37
N ALA A 66 -8.54 -12.54 -3.28
CA ALA A 66 -9.32 -13.73 -3.62
C ALA A 66 -9.40 -14.73 -2.45
N ALA A 67 -8.56 -14.61 -1.42
CA ALA A 67 -8.60 -15.47 -0.24
C ALA A 67 -9.87 -15.29 0.62
N GLY A 68 -10.66 -14.23 0.40
CA GLY A 68 -11.92 -13.95 1.11
C GLY A 68 -13.20 -14.14 0.29
N SER A 69 -13.11 -14.38 -1.01
CA SER A 69 -14.28 -14.67 -1.85
C SER A 69 -14.44 -16.18 -1.90
N GLY A 70 -15.43 -16.72 -1.17
CA GLY A 70 -15.86 -18.11 -1.27
C GLY A 70 -16.46 -18.42 -2.63
N GLY A 71 -15.63 -18.41 -3.66
CA GLY A 71 -15.96 -18.73 -5.05
C GLY A 71 -14.93 -19.69 -5.58
N ASP A 72 -15.34 -20.95 -5.64
CA ASP A 72 -14.73 -22.04 -6.40
C ASP A 72 -14.01 -21.57 -7.67
N ARG A 73 -12.68 -21.41 -7.56
CA ARG A 73 -11.77 -21.47 -8.69
C ARG A 73 -10.70 -22.48 -8.32
N SER A 74 -11.12 -23.73 -8.36
CA SER A 74 -10.21 -24.87 -8.34
C SER A 74 -9.03 -24.60 -9.27
N LEU A 75 -7.82 -24.65 -8.72
CA LEU A 75 -6.56 -24.65 -9.47
C LEU A 75 -6.41 -25.92 -10.34
N ALA A 76 -7.46 -26.74 -10.47
CA ALA A 76 -7.48 -27.95 -11.28
C ALA A 76 -7.61 -27.70 -12.80
N ASP A 77 -8.04 -26.51 -13.24
CA ASP A 77 -8.20 -26.20 -14.68
C ASP A 77 -6.93 -25.62 -15.35
N ALA A 78 -5.78 -25.67 -14.68
CA ALA A 78 -4.49 -25.24 -15.22
C ALA A 78 -3.53 -26.42 -15.46
N ARG A 79 -4.04 -27.54 -15.96
CA ARG A 79 -3.24 -28.67 -16.49
C ARG A 79 -3.63 -28.99 -17.92
#